data_AF-A0A077ZKM7-F1
#
_entry.id   AF-A0A077ZKM7-F1
#
_cell.length_a   1.000
_cell.length_b   1.000
_cell.length_c   1.000
_cell.angle_alpha   90.00
_cell.angle_beta   90.00
_cell.angle_gamma   90.00
#
_symmetry.space_group_name_H-M   'P 1'
#
loop_
_entity.id
_entity.type
_entity.pdbx_description
1 polymer ?
#
loop_
_entity_poly.entity_id
_entity_poly.type
_entity_poly.pdbx_seq_one_letter_code
_entity_poly.pdbx_strand_id
1 'polypeptide(L)'
;MSHEVRREIFERGHAAVLLPFDPVRDEVVLIEQIRIAAYDTSETPWLLEMVAGMIEEGESVEDVARREAIEEAGLIVKRTKPVLSFLASPGGTSERSSIMVGEVDATTASGIHGLADENEDIRVHVRYTPDFPEMMRLCEMNFSQLRRLLPRNDAPGETVSYQVANAQYRLTIVESTRYTTLVTIEQTAPAISYWSLPSMTVRLYHDAMVAEVCSSQQIFRFKARLLTLPLAGEARVRILQITDTHLFAQKHEALLGVNTWESYQAVLEAIRPHQHEFDLIVATGDLAQDQSSAAYQHFAEGIASFRAPCVWLPGNHDFQPAMYSALQDAGISPAKRVFIGEQWQILLLDSQVFGVPHGELSEFQLEWLERKLADAPERHTLLLLHHHPLPAGCSWLDQHSLRNAGELDTVLAKFPHVKYLLCGHIHQELDLDWNGRRLLATPSTCVQFKPHCSNFTLDTIAPGWRTLELHADGTLTTEVHRLADTRFQPDTASEGY
;
A
#
# COMPACT_ATOMS: atom_id res chain seq x y z
N MET A 1 25.33 46.45 -12.78
CA MET A 1 25.62 45.41 -13.79
C MET A 1 26.46 44.35 -13.12
N SER A 2 26.19 43.08 -13.37
CA SER A 2 27.11 42.01 -12.98
C SER A 2 28.46 42.18 -13.69
N HIS A 3 29.53 41.75 -13.03
CA HIS A 3 30.85 41.63 -13.65
C HIS A 3 30.83 40.58 -14.77
N GLU A 4 31.86 40.57 -15.63
CA GLU A 4 32.07 39.47 -16.57
C GLU A 4 32.24 38.16 -15.80
N VAL A 5 31.53 37.11 -16.21
CA VAL A 5 31.58 35.79 -15.59
C VAL A 5 31.94 34.77 -16.66
N ARG A 6 32.94 33.94 -16.37
CA ARG A 6 33.27 32.77 -17.18
C ARG A 6 32.39 31.59 -16.75
N ARG A 7 31.80 30.89 -17.71
CA ARG A 7 31.00 29.67 -17.50
C ARG A 7 31.58 28.55 -18.34
N GLU A 8 31.45 27.33 -17.84
CA GLU A 8 31.72 26.11 -18.59
C GLU A 8 30.37 25.47 -18.91
N ILE A 9 30.16 25.12 -20.18
CA ILE A 9 28.96 24.46 -20.67
C ILE A 9 29.40 23.17 -21.35
N PHE A 10 28.78 22.08 -20.97
CA PHE A 10 28.95 20.80 -21.61
C PHE A 10 28.12 20.77 -22.91
N GLU A 11 28.79 20.64 -24.05
CA GLU A 11 28.16 20.57 -25.36
C GLU A 11 28.19 19.11 -25.84
N ARG A 12 27.02 18.50 -26.00
CA ARG A 12 26.91 17.10 -26.43
C ARG A 12 25.84 16.85 -27.49
N GLY A 13 25.24 17.90 -28.05
CA GLY A 13 24.13 17.78 -28.99
C GLY A 13 22.76 17.76 -28.32
N HIS A 14 21.74 17.35 -29.07
CA HIS A 14 20.34 17.38 -28.66
C HIS A 14 19.72 15.98 -28.79
N ALA A 15 18.70 15.69 -28.00
CA ALA A 15 18.08 14.37 -27.97
C ALA A 15 16.63 14.42 -28.47
N ALA A 16 16.23 13.40 -29.20
CA ALA A 16 14.83 13.07 -29.45
C ALA A 16 14.41 11.97 -28.47
N VAL A 17 13.23 12.13 -27.88
CA VAL A 17 12.69 11.19 -26.89
C VAL A 17 11.28 10.81 -27.32
N LEU A 18 10.98 9.51 -27.32
CA LEU A 18 9.68 8.97 -27.67
C LEU A 18 9.06 8.26 -26.48
N LEU A 19 7.81 8.60 -26.17
CA LEU A 19 6.92 7.78 -25.35
C LEU A 19 6.07 6.90 -26.28
N PRO A 20 6.38 5.59 -26.43
CA PRO A 20 5.54 4.68 -27.19
C PRO A 20 4.27 4.36 -26.41
N PHE A 21 3.12 4.48 -27.07
CA PHE A 21 1.80 4.32 -26.49
C PHE A 21 0.92 3.42 -27.36
N ASP A 22 0.30 2.40 -26.78
CA ASP A 22 -0.71 1.57 -27.43
C ASP A 22 -2.12 2.09 -27.09
N PRO A 23 -2.82 2.75 -28.03
CA PRO A 23 -4.14 3.33 -27.78
C PRO A 23 -5.26 2.29 -27.66
N VAL A 24 -5.01 1.02 -28.00
CA VAL A 24 -5.99 -0.07 -27.90
C VAL A 24 -5.94 -0.68 -26.51
N ARG A 25 -4.73 -0.90 -25.99
CA ARG A 25 -4.52 -1.49 -24.65
C ARG A 25 -4.46 -0.47 -23.54
N ASP A 26 -4.30 0.82 -23.88
CA ASP A 26 -4.00 1.88 -22.94
C ASP A 26 -2.76 1.50 -22.13
N GLU A 27 -1.65 1.24 -22.84
CA GLU A 27 -0.36 0.85 -22.27
C GLU A 27 0.77 1.72 -22.82
N VAL A 28 1.76 2.00 -21.99
CA VAL A 28 3.02 2.63 -22.42
C VAL A 28 4.14 1.61 -22.42
N VAL A 29 5.07 1.77 -23.35
CA VAL A 29 6.29 0.98 -23.38
C VAL A 29 7.43 1.82 -22.83
N LEU A 30 8.12 1.29 -21.83
CA LEU A 30 9.35 1.85 -21.29
C LEU A 30 10.49 0.88 -21.59
N ILE A 31 11.72 1.39 -21.58
CA ILE A 31 12.92 0.59 -21.68
C ILE A 31 13.70 0.65 -20.36
N GLU A 32 14.51 -0.35 -20.09
CA GLU A 32 15.39 -0.44 -18.93
C GLU A 32 16.81 -0.67 -19.42
N GLN A 33 17.70 0.26 -19.11
CA GLN A 33 19.10 0.22 -19.50
C GLN A 33 20.01 0.73 -18.39
N ILE A 34 21.29 0.37 -18.44
CA ILE A 34 22.26 0.80 -17.45
C ILE A 34 22.70 2.26 -17.70
N ARG A 35 22.59 3.10 -16.67
CA ARG A 35 23.19 4.44 -16.67
C ARG A 35 24.30 4.51 -15.64
N ILE A 36 25.55 4.62 -16.10
CA ILE A 36 26.72 4.62 -15.21
C ILE A 36 26.67 5.74 -14.16
N ALA A 37 26.09 6.90 -14.50
CA ALA A 37 25.94 8.03 -13.57
C ALA A 37 24.98 7.72 -12.40
N ALA A 38 24.11 6.72 -12.53
CA ALA A 38 23.19 6.30 -11.49
C ALA A 38 23.81 5.30 -10.50
N TYR A 39 24.97 4.73 -10.81
CA TYR A 39 25.62 3.69 -10.01
C TYR A 39 25.83 4.09 -8.54
N ASP A 40 26.23 5.35 -8.29
CA ASP A 40 26.52 5.83 -6.93
C ASP A 40 25.28 6.35 -6.18
N THR A 41 24.18 6.65 -6.89
CA THR A 41 23.05 7.43 -6.34
C THR A 41 21.71 6.71 -6.37
N SER A 42 21.64 5.57 -7.06
CA SER A 42 20.42 4.77 -7.22
C SER A 42 20.62 3.37 -6.63
N GLU A 43 19.54 2.73 -6.17
CA GLU A 43 19.60 1.35 -5.66
C GLU A 43 20.07 0.36 -6.73
N THR A 44 19.79 0.67 -8.00
CA THR A 44 20.28 -0.06 -9.16
C THR A 44 20.67 0.95 -10.25
N PRO A 45 21.75 0.71 -11.02
CA PRO A 45 22.10 1.54 -12.16
C PRO A 45 21.20 1.28 -13.38
N TRP A 46 20.34 0.25 -13.33
CA TRP A 46 19.33 -0.04 -14.34
C TRP A 46 18.12 0.88 -14.16
N LEU A 47 17.96 1.84 -15.06
CA LEU A 47 16.91 2.85 -14.97
C LEU A 47 15.80 2.56 -15.99
N LEU A 48 14.54 2.76 -15.56
CA LEU A 48 13.40 2.82 -16.47
C LEU A 48 13.34 4.17 -17.17
N GLU A 49 13.30 4.14 -18.49
CA GLU A 49 13.39 5.31 -19.35
C GLU A 49 12.41 5.22 -20.54
N MET A 50 12.20 6.36 -21.19
CA MET A 50 11.59 6.42 -22.51
C MET A 50 12.64 6.09 -23.57
N VAL A 51 12.19 5.66 -24.74
CA VAL A 51 13.07 5.50 -25.92
C VAL A 51 13.69 6.85 -26.26
N ALA A 52 15.00 6.92 -26.46
CA ALA A 52 15.68 8.18 -26.70
C ALA A 52 17.00 8.03 -27.45
N GLY A 53 17.29 8.98 -28.33
CA GLY A 53 18.54 9.02 -29.09
C GLY A 53 19.04 10.42 -29.34
N MET A 54 20.33 10.52 -29.66
CA MET A 54 20.95 11.78 -30.05
C MET A 54 20.56 12.12 -31.49
N ILE A 55 20.24 13.39 -31.73
CA ILE A 55 19.89 13.90 -33.06
C ILE A 55 21.18 14.17 -33.82
N GLU A 56 21.42 13.42 -34.89
CA GLU A 56 22.57 13.63 -35.76
C GLU A 56 22.31 14.73 -36.80
N GLU A 57 23.37 15.15 -37.49
CA GLU A 57 23.29 16.20 -38.50
C GLU A 57 22.39 15.78 -39.67
N GLY A 58 21.29 16.50 -39.86
CA GLY A 58 20.34 16.28 -40.94
C GLY A 58 19.14 15.41 -40.57
N GLU A 59 19.12 14.81 -39.38
CA GLU A 59 17.95 14.08 -38.88
C GLU A 59 16.91 15.04 -38.27
N SER A 60 15.62 14.74 -38.48
CA SER A 60 14.58 15.39 -37.69
C SER A 60 14.38 14.67 -36.35
N VAL A 61 13.77 15.35 -35.38
CA VAL A 61 13.38 14.75 -34.09
C VAL A 61 12.52 13.50 -34.30
N GLU A 62 11.63 13.54 -35.29
CA GLU A 62 10.75 12.41 -35.60
C GLU A 62 11.51 11.24 -36.23
N ASP A 63 12.49 11.51 -37.10
CA ASP A 63 13.31 10.46 -37.72
C ASP A 63 14.11 9.68 -36.67
N VAL A 64 14.77 10.41 -35.75
CA VAL A 64 15.51 9.80 -34.64
C VAL A 64 14.58 9.01 -33.75
N ALA A 65 13.45 9.59 -33.32
CA ALA A 65 12.47 8.90 -32.49
C ALA A 65 11.97 7.58 -33.11
N ARG A 66 11.83 7.52 -34.44
CA ARG A 66 11.41 6.31 -35.16
C ARG A 66 12.54 5.27 -35.27
N ARG A 67 13.77 5.72 -35.52
CA ARG A 67 14.96 4.85 -35.58
C ARG A 67 15.21 4.19 -34.22
N GLU A 68 15.29 4.99 -33.16
CA GLU A 68 15.52 4.53 -31.79
C GLU A 68 14.41 3.61 -31.29
N ALA A 69 13.15 3.86 -31.65
CA ALA A 69 12.06 2.96 -31.28
C ALA A 69 12.23 1.54 -31.85
N ILE A 70 12.85 1.41 -33.03
CA ILE A 70 13.17 0.12 -33.63
C ILE A 70 14.41 -0.47 -32.95
N GLU A 71 15.45 0.32 -32.74
CA GLU A 71 16.75 -0.12 -32.20
C GLU A 71 16.68 -0.51 -30.71
N GLU A 72 16.04 0.30 -29.88
CA GLU A 72 15.97 0.13 -28.42
C GLU A 72 14.76 -0.71 -27.96
N ALA A 73 13.71 -0.83 -28.79
CA ALA A 73 12.45 -1.47 -28.37
C ALA A 73 11.80 -2.39 -29.41
N GLY A 74 12.32 -2.47 -30.64
CA GLY A 74 11.72 -3.28 -31.71
C GLY A 74 10.33 -2.79 -32.15
N LEU A 75 10.04 -1.50 -31.99
CA LEU A 75 8.72 -0.91 -32.19
C LEU A 75 8.60 -0.13 -33.49
N ILE A 76 7.55 -0.43 -34.25
CA ILE A 76 7.15 0.38 -35.42
C ILE A 76 6.19 1.46 -34.95
N VAL A 77 6.67 2.70 -34.99
CA VAL A 77 5.90 3.88 -34.61
C VAL A 77 4.92 4.28 -35.73
N LYS A 78 3.65 4.49 -35.39
CA LYS A 78 2.60 4.93 -36.31
C LYS A 78 2.51 6.46 -36.30
N ARG A 79 1.39 7.02 -35.81
CA ARG A 79 1.21 8.47 -35.66
C ARG A 79 2.05 8.96 -34.50
N THR A 80 2.65 10.12 -34.68
CA THR A 80 3.45 10.79 -33.65
C THR A 80 2.84 12.16 -33.34
N LYS A 81 3.10 12.66 -32.13
CA LYS A 81 2.73 14.02 -31.73
C LYS A 81 3.82 14.60 -30.83
N PRO A 82 4.34 15.80 -31.12
CA PRO A 82 5.24 16.48 -30.19
C PRO A 82 4.50 16.84 -28.91
N VAL A 83 5.15 16.63 -27.76
CA VAL A 83 4.60 16.91 -26.44
C VAL A 83 5.23 18.17 -25.86
N LEU A 84 6.56 18.15 -25.66
CA LEU A 84 7.29 19.27 -25.08
C LEU A 84 8.79 19.22 -25.46
N SER A 85 9.51 20.31 -25.20
CA SER A 85 10.96 20.38 -25.38
C SER A 85 11.60 21.23 -24.28
N PHE A 86 12.67 20.73 -23.67
CA PHE A 86 13.32 21.37 -22.51
C PHE A 86 14.85 21.19 -22.53
N LEU A 87 15.56 22.01 -21.76
CA LEU A 87 17.00 21.85 -21.53
C LEU A 87 17.21 20.90 -20.34
N ALA A 88 18.04 19.88 -20.50
CA ALA A 88 18.25 18.86 -19.48
C ALA A 88 18.84 19.44 -18.18
N SER A 89 19.86 20.29 -18.29
CA SER A 89 20.42 21.06 -17.17
C SER A 89 20.92 22.42 -17.66
N PRO A 90 20.04 23.45 -17.72
CA PRO A 90 20.36 24.74 -18.36
C PRO A 90 21.52 25.51 -17.69
N GLY A 91 21.94 25.10 -16.48
CA GLY A 91 23.10 25.66 -15.79
C GLY A 91 24.45 25.06 -16.21
N GLY A 92 24.47 23.92 -16.91
CA GLY A 92 25.69 23.17 -17.19
C GLY A 92 25.74 22.43 -18.54
N THR A 93 24.63 22.26 -19.26
CA THR A 93 24.60 21.62 -20.59
C THR A 93 23.79 22.43 -21.60
N SER A 94 24.20 22.37 -22.87
CA SER A 94 23.43 22.88 -24.01
C SER A 94 22.31 21.93 -24.45
N GLU A 95 22.30 20.70 -23.92
CA GLU A 95 21.44 19.64 -24.38
C GLU A 95 19.96 19.97 -24.21
N ARG A 96 19.25 19.89 -25.33
CA ARG A 96 17.79 20.00 -25.41
C ARG A 96 17.20 18.63 -25.74
N SER A 97 16.28 18.18 -24.91
CA SER A 97 15.50 16.96 -25.16
C SER A 97 14.14 17.37 -25.74
N SER A 98 13.75 16.75 -26.85
CA SER A 98 12.47 16.97 -27.51
C SER A 98 11.62 15.71 -27.38
N ILE A 99 10.55 15.79 -26.60
CA ILE A 99 9.68 14.66 -26.29
C ILE A 99 8.52 14.59 -27.28
N MET A 100 8.29 13.40 -27.82
CA MET A 100 7.16 13.03 -28.66
C MET A 100 6.42 11.83 -28.06
N VAL A 101 5.13 11.70 -28.35
CA VAL A 101 4.37 10.47 -28.12
C VAL A 101 4.14 9.80 -29.48
N GLY A 102 4.26 8.47 -29.52
CA GLY A 102 4.09 7.69 -30.75
C GLY A 102 3.18 6.48 -30.54
N GLU A 103 2.22 6.30 -31.43
CA GLU A 103 1.35 5.12 -31.42
C GLU A 103 2.12 3.85 -31.79
N VAL A 104 1.99 2.80 -31.00
CA VAL A 104 2.61 1.48 -31.25
C VAL A 104 1.60 0.35 -31.00
N ASP A 105 2.03 -0.89 -31.24
CA ASP A 105 1.36 -2.10 -30.75
C ASP A 105 2.17 -2.65 -29.58
N ALA A 106 1.67 -2.54 -28.35
CA ALA A 106 2.41 -2.98 -27.17
C ALA A 106 2.59 -4.50 -27.13
N THR A 107 1.82 -5.30 -27.88
CA THR A 107 2.09 -6.75 -27.94
C THR A 107 3.37 -7.13 -28.66
N THR A 108 3.96 -6.22 -29.42
CA THR A 108 5.27 -6.47 -30.03
C THR A 108 6.43 -6.05 -29.12
N ALA A 109 6.16 -5.26 -28.06
CA ALA A 109 7.17 -4.80 -27.10
C ALA A 109 7.57 -5.93 -26.14
N SER A 110 8.70 -6.58 -26.43
CA SER A 110 9.24 -7.64 -25.57
C SER A 110 10.73 -7.86 -25.82
N GLY A 111 11.42 -8.46 -24.86
CA GLY A 111 12.79 -8.93 -25.02
C GLY A 111 13.87 -7.92 -24.66
N ILE A 112 15.07 -8.18 -25.17
CA ILE A 112 16.27 -7.36 -25.02
C ILE A 112 16.68 -6.88 -26.42
N HIS A 113 16.96 -5.59 -26.55
CA HIS A 113 17.31 -4.89 -27.78
C HIS A 113 18.56 -4.02 -27.53
N GLY A 114 18.92 -3.20 -28.53
CA GLY A 114 20.17 -2.45 -28.57
C GLY A 114 21.08 -2.92 -29.71
N LEU A 115 21.99 -2.05 -30.14
CA LEU A 115 22.96 -2.38 -31.18
C LEU A 115 24.15 -3.13 -30.57
N ALA A 116 24.47 -4.30 -31.14
CA ALA A 116 25.56 -5.15 -30.66
C ALA A 116 26.92 -4.43 -30.68
N ASP A 117 27.15 -3.55 -31.65
CA ASP A 117 28.39 -2.76 -31.76
C ASP A 117 28.46 -1.61 -30.74
N GLU A 118 27.32 -1.21 -30.15
CA GLU A 118 27.23 -0.16 -29.14
C GLU A 118 27.26 -0.70 -27.70
N ASN A 119 27.26 -2.03 -27.54
CA ASN A 119 27.27 -2.73 -26.24
C ASN A 119 26.06 -2.35 -25.37
N GLU A 120 24.90 -2.28 -26.00
CA GLU A 120 23.64 -1.93 -25.35
C GLU A 120 22.87 -3.19 -24.94
N ASP A 121 22.54 -3.28 -23.65
CA ASP A 121 21.62 -4.28 -23.11
C ASP A 121 20.32 -3.55 -22.70
N ILE A 122 19.34 -3.45 -23.59
CA ILE A 122 18.12 -2.67 -23.34
C ILE A 122 16.94 -3.61 -23.18
N ARG A 123 16.35 -3.69 -21.98
CA ARG A 123 15.16 -4.52 -21.74
C ARG A 123 13.88 -3.72 -21.94
N VAL A 124 12.92 -4.26 -22.67
CA VAL A 124 11.62 -3.62 -22.90
C VAL A 124 10.61 -4.00 -21.81
N HIS A 125 9.89 -3.00 -21.30
CA HIS A 125 8.84 -3.14 -20.29
C HIS A 125 7.52 -2.57 -20.81
N VAL A 126 6.49 -3.41 -20.92
CA VAL A 126 5.11 -2.95 -21.13
C VAL A 126 4.49 -2.65 -19.78
N ARG A 127 3.98 -1.42 -19.60
CA ARG A 127 3.38 -0.97 -18.34
C ARG A 127 1.95 -0.47 -18.59
N TYR A 128 1.03 -0.90 -17.72
CA TYR A 128 -0.32 -0.37 -17.66
C TYR A 128 -0.31 1.12 -17.30
N THR A 129 -1.11 1.91 -18.01
CA THR A 129 -1.08 3.38 -17.96
C THR A 129 -1.80 3.92 -16.72
N PRO A 130 -1.30 5.00 -16.08
CA PRO A 130 -2.16 5.87 -15.28
C PRO A 130 -3.17 6.56 -16.21
N ASP A 131 -4.46 6.60 -15.86
CA ASP A 131 -5.47 7.34 -16.64
C ASP A 131 -5.06 8.82 -16.75
N PHE A 132 -4.41 9.19 -17.86
CA PHE A 132 -3.86 10.53 -18.07
C PHE A 132 -4.94 11.60 -18.12
N PRO A 133 -6.09 11.41 -18.81
CA PRO A 133 -7.22 12.31 -18.70
C PRO A 133 -7.67 12.53 -17.24
N GLU A 134 -7.77 11.46 -16.45
CA GLU A 134 -8.13 11.58 -15.04
C GLU A 134 -7.04 12.24 -14.21
N MET A 135 -5.77 11.93 -14.46
CA MET A 135 -4.63 12.56 -13.80
C MET A 135 -4.60 14.06 -14.12
N MET A 136 -4.81 14.44 -15.38
CA MET A 136 -4.90 15.85 -15.79
C MET A 136 -6.11 16.54 -15.16
N ARG A 137 -7.29 15.91 -15.17
CA ARG A 137 -8.48 16.44 -14.46
C ARG A 137 -8.21 16.62 -12.96
N LEU A 138 -7.55 15.66 -12.34
CA LEU A 138 -7.15 15.73 -10.93
C LEU A 138 -6.18 16.87 -10.70
N CYS A 139 -5.16 17.03 -11.56
CA CYS A 139 -4.19 18.12 -11.46
C CYS A 139 -4.81 19.51 -11.71
N GLU A 140 -5.72 19.64 -12.67
CA GLU A 140 -6.51 20.86 -12.93
C GLU A 140 -7.42 21.20 -11.73
N MET A 141 -8.09 20.18 -11.18
CA MET A 141 -8.92 20.32 -9.98
C MET A 141 -8.07 20.75 -8.78
N ASN A 142 -6.93 20.09 -8.56
CA ASN A 142 -5.97 20.44 -7.52
C ASN A 142 -5.54 21.90 -7.67
N PHE A 143 -5.21 22.35 -8.88
CA PHE A 143 -4.82 23.74 -9.14
C PHE A 143 -5.95 24.72 -8.78
N SER A 144 -7.17 24.46 -9.26
CA SER A 144 -8.32 25.32 -8.98
C SER A 144 -8.64 25.40 -7.48
N GLN A 145 -8.50 24.30 -6.74
CA GLN A 145 -8.77 24.27 -5.30
C GLN A 145 -7.64 24.94 -4.53
N LEU A 146 -6.38 24.56 -4.80
CA LEU A 146 -5.22 25.09 -4.09
C LEU A 146 -5.05 26.58 -4.29
N ARG A 147 -5.23 27.09 -5.50
CA ARG A 147 -5.13 28.53 -5.78
C ARG A 147 -6.04 29.38 -4.88
N ARG A 148 -7.17 28.84 -4.43
CA ARG A 148 -8.10 29.52 -3.49
C ARG A 148 -7.62 29.47 -2.04
N LEU A 149 -6.78 28.48 -1.72
CA LEU A 149 -6.23 28.23 -0.40
C LEU A 149 -4.83 28.82 -0.21
N LEU A 150 -4.17 29.31 -1.27
CA LEU A 150 -2.84 29.91 -1.13
C LEU A 150 -2.91 31.29 -0.45
N PRO A 151 -1.81 31.72 0.22
CA PRO A 151 -1.67 33.09 0.69
C PRO A 151 -1.94 34.09 -0.44
N ARG A 152 -2.50 35.26 -0.09
CA ARG A 152 -2.77 36.33 -1.08
C ARG A 152 -1.50 36.91 -1.68
N ASN A 153 -0.41 36.88 -0.91
CA ASN A 153 0.92 37.28 -1.35
C ASN A 153 1.68 36.03 -1.82
N ASP A 154 2.29 36.10 -3.00
CA ASP A 154 2.99 34.98 -3.64
C ASP A 154 4.47 34.90 -3.26
N ALA A 155 4.90 35.59 -2.22
CA ALA A 155 6.29 35.59 -1.77
C ALA A 155 6.69 34.27 -1.08
N PRO A 156 7.91 33.75 -1.33
CA PRO A 156 8.46 32.65 -0.56
C PRO A 156 8.47 32.93 0.95
N GLY A 157 8.05 31.96 1.75
CA GLY A 157 7.89 32.03 3.20
C GLY A 157 6.50 32.46 3.67
N GLU A 158 5.62 32.91 2.78
CA GLU A 158 4.23 33.22 3.12
C GLU A 158 3.48 31.95 3.52
N THR A 159 2.70 32.06 4.59
CA THR A 159 1.95 30.92 5.14
C THR A 159 0.49 31.27 5.36
N VAL A 160 -0.36 30.26 5.27
CA VAL A 160 -1.78 30.34 5.66
C VAL A 160 -2.16 29.04 6.33
N SER A 161 -2.93 29.14 7.41
CA SER A 161 -3.38 27.97 8.18
C SER A 161 -4.89 27.84 8.11
N TYR A 162 -5.37 26.61 7.96
CA TYR A 162 -6.77 26.25 7.91
C TYR A 162 -7.09 25.24 9.01
N GLN A 163 -8.20 25.48 9.71
CA GLN A 163 -8.82 24.48 10.56
C GLN A 163 -9.82 23.68 9.72
N VAL A 164 -9.66 22.36 9.68
CA VAL A 164 -10.61 21.45 9.02
C VAL A 164 -10.99 20.39 10.04
N ALA A 165 -12.24 20.43 10.52
CA ALA A 165 -12.71 19.61 11.63
C ALA A 165 -11.72 19.67 12.83
N ASN A 166 -11.17 18.53 13.24
CA ASN A 166 -10.24 18.42 14.37
C ASN A 166 -8.75 18.59 14.00
N ALA A 167 -8.44 18.89 12.73
CA ALA A 167 -7.08 19.03 12.23
C ALA A 167 -6.77 20.47 11.83
N GLN A 168 -5.50 20.84 11.92
CA GLN A 168 -4.98 22.08 11.33
C GLN A 168 -4.01 21.75 10.22
N TYR A 169 -4.10 22.52 9.15
CA TYR A 169 -3.19 22.43 8.01
C TYR A 169 -2.54 23.79 7.79
N ARG A 170 -1.25 23.80 7.49
CA ARG A 170 -0.50 24.97 7.06
C ARG A 170 -0.04 24.77 5.63
N LEU A 171 -0.31 25.77 4.80
CA LEU A 171 0.27 25.89 3.47
C LEU A 171 1.37 26.93 3.55
N THR A 172 2.57 26.59 3.07
CA THR A 172 3.73 27.49 3.00
C THR A 172 4.24 27.57 1.57
N ILE A 173 4.37 28.78 1.03
CA ILE A 173 5.03 28.98 -0.26
C ILE A 173 6.54 28.80 -0.05
N VAL A 174 7.13 27.79 -0.68
CA VAL A 174 8.58 27.50 -0.58
C VAL A 174 9.34 28.18 -1.71
N GLU A 175 8.78 28.14 -2.91
CA GLU A 175 9.37 28.71 -4.12
C GLU A 175 8.27 29.43 -4.89
N SER A 176 8.57 30.61 -5.43
CA SER A 176 7.66 31.33 -6.30
C SER A 176 8.43 31.90 -7.47
N THR A 177 8.06 31.47 -8.67
CA THR A 177 8.60 31.93 -9.94
C THR A 177 7.45 32.46 -10.81
N ARG A 178 7.79 33.07 -11.95
CA ARG A 178 6.80 33.59 -12.90
C ARG A 178 5.80 32.54 -13.38
N TYR A 179 6.22 31.27 -13.47
CA TYR A 179 5.42 30.20 -14.08
C TYR A 179 5.05 29.11 -13.09
N THR A 180 5.80 28.97 -11.99
CA THR A 180 5.56 27.90 -11.02
C THR A 180 5.60 28.40 -9.59
N THR A 181 4.78 27.80 -8.73
CA THR A 181 4.86 27.99 -7.28
C THR A 181 4.98 26.63 -6.62
N LEU A 182 5.97 26.46 -5.75
CA LEU A 182 6.13 25.28 -4.91
C LEU A 182 5.55 25.57 -3.53
N VAL A 183 4.66 24.71 -3.06
CA VAL A 183 3.93 24.88 -1.81
C VAL A 183 4.06 23.61 -0.99
N THR A 184 4.42 23.74 0.28
CA THR A 184 4.27 22.64 1.23
C THR A 184 2.91 22.73 1.91
N ILE A 185 2.26 21.58 2.05
CA ILE A 185 1.01 21.41 2.77
C ILE A 185 1.31 20.44 3.90
N GLU A 186 1.24 20.92 5.12
CA GLU A 186 1.55 20.14 6.32
C GLU A 186 0.36 20.17 7.26
N GLN A 187 0.01 19.02 7.83
CA GLN A 187 -0.84 19.01 9.00
C GLN A 187 -0.01 19.51 10.19
N THR A 188 -0.54 20.45 10.99
CA THR A 188 0.14 21.02 12.17
C THR A 188 -0.56 20.70 13.47
N ALA A 189 -1.80 20.20 13.42
CA ALA A 189 -2.53 19.76 14.60
C ALA A 189 -3.40 18.52 14.29
N PRO A 190 -3.63 17.63 15.28
CA PRO A 190 -3.19 17.75 16.68
C PRO A 190 -1.67 17.64 16.85
N ALA A 191 -1.11 18.42 17.79
CA ALA A 191 0.32 18.43 18.09
C ALA A 191 0.84 17.06 18.57
N ILE A 192 -0.08 16.27 19.13
CA ILE A 192 0.09 14.84 19.38
C ILE A 192 -0.51 14.12 18.18
N SER A 193 0.27 14.02 17.12
CA SER A 193 0.04 13.01 16.10
C SER A 193 1.15 12.02 16.27
N TYR A 194 0.78 10.78 16.54
CA TYR A 194 1.75 9.73 16.70
C TYR A 194 2.48 9.51 15.35
N TRP A 195 1.80 9.63 14.20
CA TRP A 195 2.45 9.58 12.90
C TRP A 195 3.15 10.91 12.63
N SER A 196 4.16 10.91 11.77
CA SER A 196 4.55 12.15 11.08
C SER A 196 3.29 12.78 10.50
N LEU A 197 2.93 13.97 10.98
CA LEU A 197 1.80 14.72 10.48
C LEU A 197 1.93 14.82 8.94
N PRO A 198 0.91 14.38 8.18
CA PRO A 198 0.97 14.33 6.73
C PRO A 198 1.55 15.61 6.15
N SER A 199 2.59 15.45 5.35
CA SER A 199 3.21 16.54 4.62
C SER A 199 3.35 16.17 3.16
N MET A 200 3.06 17.13 2.29
CA MET A 200 3.30 16.99 0.86
C MET A 200 3.79 18.30 0.28
N THR A 201 4.55 18.20 -0.80
CA THR A 201 4.99 19.31 -1.62
C THR A 201 4.23 19.26 -2.94
N VAL A 202 3.56 20.36 -3.27
CA VAL A 202 2.77 20.50 -4.49
C VAL A 202 3.39 21.62 -5.34
N ARG A 203 3.64 21.35 -6.62
CA ARG A 203 4.05 22.37 -7.61
C ARG A 203 2.84 22.75 -8.44
N LEU A 204 2.51 24.04 -8.41
CA LEU A 204 1.53 24.66 -9.28
C LEU A 204 2.25 25.16 -10.53
N TYR A 205 1.70 24.84 -11.70
CA TYR A 205 2.14 25.32 -13.01
C TYR A 205 1.07 26.30 -13.53
N HIS A 206 1.35 27.59 -13.47
CA HIS A 206 0.36 28.66 -13.67
C HIS A 206 -0.09 28.81 -15.12
N ASP A 207 0.79 28.48 -16.06
CA ASP A 207 0.55 28.51 -17.50
C ASP A 207 -0.29 27.31 -17.97
N ALA A 208 0.00 26.12 -17.43
CA ALA A 208 -0.76 24.90 -17.70
C ALA A 208 -2.00 24.75 -16.81
N MET A 209 -2.16 25.59 -15.77
CA MET A 209 -3.26 25.54 -14.80
C MET A 209 -3.41 24.18 -14.11
N VAL A 210 -2.29 23.52 -13.80
CA VAL A 210 -2.23 22.21 -13.15
C VAL A 210 -1.41 22.26 -11.87
N ALA A 211 -1.76 21.41 -10.90
CA ALA A 211 -1.00 21.24 -9.67
C ALA A 211 -0.66 19.76 -9.47
N GLU A 212 0.64 19.49 -9.37
CA GLU A 212 1.22 18.16 -9.22
C GLU A 212 1.73 17.99 -7.79
N VAL A 213 1.45 16.84 -7.17
CA VAL A 213 2.06 16.45 -5.90
C VAL A 213 3.47 15.91 -6.18
N CYS A 214 4.48 16.78 -6.10
CA CYS A 214 5.89 16.44 -6.37
C CYS A 214 6.47 15.45 -5.36
N SER A 215 6.06 15.60 -4.11
CA SER A 215 6.42 14.68 -3.05
C SER A 215 5.30 14.63 -2.04
N SER A 216 5.07 13.45 -1.49
CA SER A 216 4.17 13.25 -0.37
C SER A 216 4.90 12.34 0.60
N GLN A 217 4.71 12.53 1.90
CA GLN A 217 5.05 11.50 2.87
C GLN A 217 4.18 10.26 2.59
N GLN A 218 4.67 9.44 1.66
CA GLN A 218 4.37 8.02 1.46
C GLN A 218 2.88 7.61 1.30
N ILE A 219 2.06 8.38 0.58
CA ILE A 219 0.67 7.95 0.25
C ILE A 219 0.63 6.82 -0.83
N PHE A 220 1.70 6.62 -1.62
CA PHE A 220 1.77 5.57 -2.65
C PHE A 220 1.63 4.12 -2.11
N ARG A 221 1.58 3.92 -0.78
CA ARG A 221 1.39 2.61 -0.14
C ARG A 221 -0.04 2.04 -0.26
N PHE A 222 -1.03 2.82 -0.69
CA PHE A 222 -2.43 2.36 -0.75
C PHE A 222 -2.92 1.91 -2.14
N LYS A 223 -2.07 1.32 -2.99
CA LYS A 223 -2.58 0.55 -4.15
C LYS A 223 -3.19 -0.76 -3.63
N ALA A 224 -4.49 -0.73 -3.29
CA ALA A 224 -5.25 -1.93 -2.96
C ALA A 224 -5.26 -2.87 -4.18
N ARG A 225 -4.40 -3.88 -4.17
CA ARG A 225 -4.38 -4.96 -5.16
C ARG A 225 -5.51 -5.94 -4.88
N LEU A 226 -6.08 -6.48 -5.95
CA LEU A 226 -6.99 -7.63 -5.92
C LEU A 226 -6.14 -8.90 -5.95
N LEU A 227 -6.39 -9.81 -5.02
CA LEU A 227 -5.89 -11.18 -5.10
C LEU A 227 -7.03 -12.08 -5.58
N THR A 228 -6.78 -12.95 -6.56
CA THR A 228 -7.78 -13.91 -7.04
C THR A 228 -7.28 -15.32 -6.75
N LEU A 229 -8.05 -16.07 -5.99
CA LEU A 229 -7.86 -17.51 -5.78
C LEU A 229 -8.78 -18.26 -6.75
N PRO A 230 -8.25 -18.90 -7.81
CA PRO A 230 -9.06 -19.69 -8.70
C PRO A 230 -9.55 -20.94 -7.97
N LEU A 231 -10.86 -21.21 -8.05
CA LEU A 231 -11.48 -22.43 -7.53
C LEU A 231 -12.02 -23.29 -8.66
N ALA A 232 -11.81 -24.60 -8.56
CA ALA A 232 -12.46 -25.57 -9.44
C ALA A 232 -13.82 -25.98 -8.86
N GLY A 233 -14.91 -25.54 -9.49
CA GLY A 233 -16.27 -26.03 -9.22
C GLY A 233 -16.79 -25.71 -7.81
N GLU A 234 -17.41 -26.71 -7.16
CA GLU A 234 -17.98 -26.62 -5.80
C GLU A 234 -16.93 -26.82 -4.68
N ALA A 235 -15.65 -26.60 -4.97
CA ALA A 235 -14.59 -26.76 -3.99
C ALA A 235 -14.76 -25.81 -2.79
N ARG A 236 -14.71 -26.37 -1.58
CA ARG A 236 -14.61 -25.62 -0.33
C ARG A 236 -13.25 -24.93 -0.23
N VAL A 237 -13.21 -23.78 0.45
CA VAL A 237 -11.96 -23.05 0.70
C VAL A 237 -11.65 -23.02 2.16
N ARG A 238 -10.44 -23.43 2.53
CA ARG A 238 -9.99 -23.41 3.92
C ARG A 238 -9.03 -22.26 4.16
N ILE A 239 -9.37 -21.45 5.14
CA ILE A 239 -8.63 -20.25 5.53
C ILE A 239 -8.02 -20.50 6.91
N LEU A 240 -6.74 -20.19 7.04
CA LEU A 240 -6.03 -20.15 8.31
C LEU A 240 -5.94 -18.69 8.78
N GLN A 241 -6.46 -18.39 9.97
CA GLN A 241 -6.24 -17.10 10.62
C GLN A 241 -5.13 -17.21 11.66
N ILE A 242 -4.14 -16.33 11.52
CA ILE A 242 -3.08 -16.08 12.51
C ILE A 242 -3.22 -14.61 12.93
N THR A 243 -3.16 -14.34 14.23
CA THR A 243 -3.40 -12.97 14.73
C THR A 243 -2.65 -12.75 16.03
N ASP A 244 -2.36 -11.48 16.33
CA ASP A 244 -1.83 -11.05 17.63
C ASP A 244 -0.55 -11.84 17.99
N THR A 245 0.43 -11.83 17.08
CA THR A 245 1.70 -12.56 17.27
C THR A 245 2.67 -11.82 18.18
N HIS A 246 2.60 -10.48 18.23
CA HIS A 246 3.43 -9.62 19.10
C HIS A 246 4.92 -9.97 19.05
N LEU A 247 5.45 -10.16 17.84
CA LEU A 247 6.87 -10.46 17.64
C LEU A 247 7.73 -9.23 17.93
N PHE A 248 8.96 -9.49 18.31
CA PHE A 248 9.99 -8.47 18.56
C PHE A 248 11.15 -8.66 17.59
N ALA A 249 11.99 -7.63 17.42
CA ALA A 249 13.24 -7.72 16.68
C ALA A 249 14.14 -8.83 17.25
N GLN A 250 14.25 -8.90 18.57
CA GLN A 250 15.06 -9.90 19.26
C GLN A 250 14.21 -11.11 19.64
N LYS A 251 14.55 -12.29 19.10
CA LYS A 251 13.81 -13.56 19.29
C LYS A 251 13.72 -14.07 20.74
N HIS A 252 14.39 -13.42 21.70
CA HIS A 252 14.36 -13.78 23.12
C HIS A 252 13.44 -12.89 23.95
N GLU A 253 12.89 -11.82 23.37
CA GLU A 253 11.97 -10.93 24.09
C GLU A 253 10.64 -11.63 24.35
N ALA A 254 9.99 -11.20 25.43
CA ALA A 254 8.78 -11.81 25.94
C ALA A 254 7.73 -10.74 26.20
N LEU A 255 6.48 -11.08 25.88
CA LEU A 255 5.30 -10.31 26.25
C LEU A 255 4.66 -10.98 27.46
N LEU A 256 4.60 -10.25 28.58
CA LEU A 256 3.96 -10.71 29.82
C LEU A 256 4.43 -12.11 30.25
N GLY A 257 5.74 -12.36 30.18
CA GLY A 257 6.38 -13.62 30.55
C GLY A 257 6.42 -14.70 29.47
N VAL A 258 5.72 -14.53 28.34
CA VAL A 258 5.72 -15.49 27.23
C VAL A 258 6.65 -15.03 26.12
N ASN A 259 7.64 -15.85 25.75
CA ASN A 259 8.45 -15.61 24.55
C ASN A 259 7.56 -15.74 23.30
N THR A 260 7.33 -14.63 22.60
CA THR A 260 6.39 -14.56 21.48
C THR A 260 6.90 -15.22 20.21
N TRP A 261 8.22 -15.24 20.01
CA TRP A 261 8.83 -16.00 18.91
C TRP A 261 8.65 -17.51 19.11
N GLU A 262 8.90 -18.03 20.32
CA GLU A 262 8.74 -19.46 20.61
C GLU A 262 7.27 -19.90 20.53
N SER A 263 6.32 -19.08 21.02
CA SER A 263 4.89 -19.40 20.95
C SER A 263 4.37 -19.37 19.51
N TYR A 264 4.79 -18.37 18.73
CA TYR A 264 4.50 -18.29 17.30
C TYR A 264 5.03 -19.52 16.55
N GLN A 265 6.30 -19.88 16.73
CA GLN A 265 6.89 -21.07 16.11
C GLN A 265 6.17 -22.36 16.52
N ALA A 266 5.80 -22.51 17.80
CA ALA A 266 5.04 -23.67 18.25
C ALA A 266 3.67 -23.78 17.57
N VAL A 267 2.96 -22.66 17.41
CA VAL A 267 1.70 -22.61 16.64
C VAL A 267 1.94 -23.04 15.19
N LEU A 268 2.95 -22.49 14.52
CA LEU A 268 3.25 -22.86 13.13
C LEU A 268 3.60 -24.35 12.98
N GLU A 269 4.41 -24.91 13.88
CA GLU A 269 4.76 -26.34 13.86
C GLU A 269 3.55 -27.22 14.13
N ALA A 270 2.61 -26.80 14.97
CA ALA A 270 1.36 -27.53 15.20
C ALA A 270 0.43 -27.53 13.98
N ILE A 271 0.44 -26.45 13.18
CA ILE A 271 -0.35 -26.32 11.95
C ILE A 271 0.32 -27.07 10.79
N ARG A 272 1.66 -27.13 10.76
CA ARG A 272 2.47 -27.63 9.64
C ARG A 272 2.04 -28.98 9.06
N PRO A 273 1.63 -30.00 9.83
CA PRO A 273 1.15 -31.28 9.27
C PRO A 273 -0.09 -31.13 8.38
N HIS A 274 -0.89 -30.09 8.60
CA HIS A 274 -2.13 -29.78 7.88
C HIS A 274 -1.96 -28.65 6.86
N GLN A 275 -0.73 -28.16 6.64
CA GLN A 275 -0.47 -26.96 5.81
C GLN A 275 -1.05 -27.06 4.39
N HIS A 276 -1.12 -28.27 3.82
CA HIS A 276 -1.57 -28.51 2.46
C HIS A 276 -3.09 -28.37 2.31
N GLU A 277 -3.80 -28.27 3.43
CA GLU A 277 -5.26 -28.14 3.45
C GLU A 277 -5.71 -26.69 3.31
N PHE A 278 -4.82 -25.71 3.50
CA PHE A 278 -5.17 -24.28 3.46
C PHE A 278 -4.96 -23.68 2.08
N ASP A 279 -5.91 -22.87 1.66
CA ASP A 279 -5.91 -22.13 0.40
C ASP A 279 -5.52 -20.65 0.58
N LEU A 280 -5.70 -20.13 1.79
CA LEU A 280 -5.37 -18.75 2.16
C LEU A 280 -4.98 -18.65 3.63
N ILE A 281 -4.00 -17.81 3.92
CA ILE A 281 -3.68 -17.35 5.27
C ILE A 281 -4.13 -15.89 5.40
N VAL A 282 -4.78 -15.57 6.52
CA VAL A 282 -5.18 -14.21 6.87
C VAL A 282 -4.52 -13.80 8.17
N ALA A 283 -3.79 -12.68 8.14
CA ALA A 283 -3.11 -12.12 9.29
C ALA A 283 -3.86 -10.87 9.78
N THR A 284 -4.55 -10.96 10.92
CA THR A 284 -5.53 -9.93 11.34
C THR A 284 -5.00 -8.90 12.35
N GLY A 285 -3.71 -8.57 12.26
CA GLY A 285 -3.09 -7.48 13.00
C GLY A 285 -2.30 -7.90 14.23
N ASP A 286 -1.64 -6.91 14.83
CA ASP A 286 -0.74 -7.02 15.98
C ASP A 286 0.37 -8.04 15.75
N LEU A 287 1.03 -7.92 14.58
CA LEU A 287 2.11 -8.84 14.21
C LEU A 287 3.40 -8.54 14.98
N ALA A 288 3.70 -7.25 15.16
CA ALA A 288 4.88 -6.77 15.88
C ALA A 288 4.49 -6.00 17.14
N GLN A 289 5.20 -6.26 18.24
CA GLN A 289 5.04 -5.51 19.50
C GLN A 289 5.91 -4.24 19.53
N ASP A 290 7.12 -4.33 18.97
CA ASP A 290 8.14 -3.28 19.01
C ASP A 290 8.21 -2.43 17.73
N GLN A 291 7.26 -2.64 16.81
CA GLN A 291 7.14 -1.91 15.53
C GLN A 291 8.33 -2.06 14.58
N SER A 292 9.27 -2.97 14.87
CA SER A 292 10.50 -3.12 14.12
C SER A 292 10.28 -3.84 12.79
N SER A 293 11.05 -3.46 11.76
CA SER A 293 11.10 -4.22 10.49
C SER A 293 11.49 -5.69 10.70
N ALA A 294 12.35 -5.96 11.69
CA ALA A 294 12.80 -7.31 12.01
C ALA A 294 11.65 -8.19 12.55
N ALA A 295 10.75 -7.66 13.37
CA ALA A 295 9.57 -8.41 13.83
C ALA A 295 8.67 -8.86 12.65
N TYR A 296 8.46 -7.97 11.67
CA TYR A 296 7.72 -8.31 10.45
C TYR A 296 8.45 -9.32 9.56
N GLN A 297 9.78 -9.25 9.49
CA GLN A 297 10.59 -10.25 8.80
C GLN A 297 10.47 -11.62 9.47
N HIS A 298 10.50 -11.70 10.80
CA HIS A 298 10.28 -12.95 11.54
C HIS A 298 8.89 -13.53 11.29
N PHE A 299 7.85 -12.69 11.22
CA PHE A 299 6.52 -13.13 10.81
C PHE A 299 6.56 -13.71 9.39
N ALA A 300 7.18 -12.99 8.45
CA ALA A 300 7.25 -13.44 7.07
C ALA A 300 8.05 -14.74 6.90
N GLU A 301 9.15 -14.93 7.65
CA GLU A 301 9.92 -16.17 7.70
C GLU A 301 9.04 -17.37 8.12
N GLY A 302 8.17 -17.16 9.12
CA GLY A 302 7.23 -18.19 9.56
C GLY A 302 6.20 -18.54 8.49
N ILE A 303 5.57 -17.53 7.89
CA ILE A 303 4.58 -17.70 6.82
C ILE A 303 5.18 -18.32 5.55
N ALA A 304 6.44 -18.01 5.22
CA ALA A 304 7.13 -18.57 4.06
C ALA A 304 7.24 -20.10 4.09
N SER A 305 7.03 -20.74 5.25
CA SER A 305 6.96 -22.19 5.38
C SER A 305 5.64 -22.82 4.89
N PHE A 306 4.65 -21.99 4.54
CA PHE A 306 3.35 -22.41 4.01
C PHE A 306 3.24 -22.11 2.51
N ARG A 307 2.53 -22.98 1.77
CA ARG A 307 2.29 -22.77 0.33
C ARG A 307 1.15 -21.80 0.04
N ALA A 308 0.20 -21.68 0.96
CA ALA A 308 -0.95 -20.80 0.80
C ALA A 308 -0.50 -19.33 0.80
N PRO A 309 -1.03 -18.48 -0.09
CA PRO A 309 -0.76 -17.05 -0.03
C PRO A 309 -1.29 -16.46 1.27
N CYS A 310 -0.64 -15.39 1.73
CA CYS A 310 -1.04 -14.65 2.92
C CYS A 310 -1.45 -13.23 2.57
N VAL A 311 -2.56 -12.77 3.15
CA VAL A 311 -3.01 -11.37 3.16
C VAL A 311 -3.08 -10.87 4.59
N TRP A 312 -2.96 -9.56 4.80
CA TRP A 312 -2.82 -8.99 6.13
C TRP A 312 -3.51 -7.64 6.29
N LEU A 313 -3.85 -7.30 7.54
CA LEU A 313 -4.26 -5.98 7.98
C LEU A 313 -3.50 -5.61 9.28
N PRO A 314 -3.26 -4.32 9.55
CA PRO A 314 -2.55 -3.89 10.75
C PRO A 314 -3.46 -3.92 11.99
N GLY A 315 -2.85 -4.13 13.15
CA GLY A 315 -3.46 -3.88 14.46
C GLY A 315 -2.92 -2.62 15.13
N ASN A 316 -3.35 -2.29 16.35
CA ASN A 316 -2.93 -1.07 17.03
C ASN A 316 -1.44 -1.07 17.45
N HIS A 317 -0.81 -2.23 17.57
CA HIS A 317 0.63 -2.35 17.85
C HIS A 317 1.51 -2.20 16.61
N ASP A 318 0.94 -2.36 15.42
CA ASP A 318 1.71 -2.38 14.18
C ASP A 318 2.15 -0.97 13.73
N PHE A 319 3.29 -0.90 13.03
CA PHE A 319 3.73 0.30 12.32
C PHE A 319 3.65 0.05 10.82
N GLN A 320 2.52 0.46 10.21
CA GLN A 320 2.20 0.21 8.80
C GLN A 320 3.34 0.48 7.80
N PRO A 321 4.14 1.56 7.93
CA PRO A 321 5.28 1.78 7.05
C PRO A 321 6.27 0.62 7.02
N ALA A 322 6.68 0.12 8.19
CA ALA A 322 7.60 -0.99 8.32
C ALA A 322 6.93 -2.31 7.93
N MET A 323 5.69 -2.52 8.39
CA MET A 323 4.88 -3.69 8.05
C MET A 323 4.72 -3.86 6.53
N TYR A 324 4.31 -2.79 5.84
CA TYR A 324 4.10 -2.81 4.39
C TYR A 324 5.40 -3.14 3.66
N SER A 325 6.50 -2.44 3.98
CA SER A 325 7.78 -2.67 3.32
C SER A 325 8.26 -4.10 3.53
N ALA A 326 8.38 -4.53 4.79
CA ALA A 326 8.95 -5.84 5.12
C ALA A 326 8.12 -7.01 4.56
N LEU A 327 6.78 -6.94 4.64
CA LEU A 327 5.92 -7.99 4.12
C LEU A 327 5.89 -8.00 2.58
N GLN A 328 5.91 -6.82 1.94
CA GLN A 328 5.99 -6.72 0.48
C GLN A 328 7.32 -7.27 -0.06
N ASP A 329 8.43 -6.96 0.60
CA ASP A 329 9.76 -7.46 0.24
C ASP A 329 9.86 -8.98 0.40
N ALA A 330 9.15 -9.54 1.38
CA ALA A 330 9.02 -10.99 1.58
C ALA A 330 7.99 -11.66 0.65
N GLY A 331 7.35 -10.92 -0.27
CA GLY A 331 6.38 -11.45 -1.22
C GLY A 331 4.98 -11.72 -0.66
N ILE A 332 4.68 -11.26 0.56
CA ILE A 332 3.35 -11.36 1.17
C ILE A 332 2.45 -10.26 0.60
N SER A 333 1.23 -10.63 0.18
CA SER A 333 0.36 -9.74 -0.57
C SER A 333 -0.26 -8.64 0.32
N PRO A 334 -0.14 -7.35 -0.05
CA PRO A 334 -0.85 -6.26 0.63
C PRO A 334 -2.31 -6.12 0.16
N ALA A 335 -2.84 -7.10 -0.57
CA ALA A 335 -4.20 -7.06 -1.10
C ALA A 335 -5.23 -6.88 0.02
N LYS A 336 -6.15 -5.95 -0.17
CA LYS A 336 -7.27 -5.68 0.77
C LYS A 336 -8.59 -6.28 0.29
N ARG A 337 -8.62 -6.82 -0.92
CA ARG A 337 -9.74 -7.57 -1.47
C ARG A 337 -9.24 -8.86 -2.07
N VAL A 338 -9.88 -9.97 -1.70
CA VAL A 338 -9.59 -11.30 -2.25
C VAL A 338 -10.86 -11.84 -2.89
N PHE A 339 -10.80 -12.23 -4.15
CA PHE A 339 -11.86 -13.02 -4.77
C PHE A 339 -11.55 -14.50 -4.64
N ILE A 340 -12.56 -15.25 -4.21
CA ILE A 340 -12.51 -16.69 -4.05
C ILE A 340 -13.55 -17.28 -4.99
N GLY A 341 -13.09 -17.81 -6.12
CA GLY A 341 -13.97 -18.25 -7.20
C GLY A 341 -14.93 -17.15 -7.66
N GLU A 342 -16.17 -17.52 -7.96
CA GLU A 342 -17.23 -16.58 -8.38
C GLU A 342 -18.17 -16.16 -7.23
N GLN A 343 -18.16 -16.91 -6.12
CA GLN A 343 -19.17 -16.83 -5.07
C GLN A 343 -18.75 -15.97 -3.89
N TRP A 344 -17.45 -15.93 -3.57
CA TRP A 344 -16.95 -15.30 -2.35
C TRP A 344 -16.05 -14.11 -2.64
N GLN A 345 -16.08 -13.15 -1.71
CA GLN A 345 -15.05 -12.15 -1.56
C GLN A 345 -14.66 -11.98 -0.09
N ILE A 346 -13.41 -11.62 0.14
CA ILE A 346 -12.89 -11.21 1.45
C ILE A 346 -12.48 -9.75 1.34
N LEU A 347 -12.93 -8.94 2.29
CA LEU A 347 -12.55 -7.53 2.40
C LEU A 347 -11.81 -7.32 3.72
N LEU A 348 -10.64 -6.70 3.65
CA LEU A 348 -9.81 -6.39 4.81
C LEU A 348 -9.86 -4.89 5.05
N LEU A 349 -10.41 -4.49 6.19
CA LEU A 349 -10.47 -3.10 6.63
C LEU A 349 -9.33 -2.77 7.57
N ASP A 350 -8.77 -1.59 7.37
CA ASP A 350 -7.82 -1.01 8.32
C ASP A 350 -8.60 -0.20 9.36
N SER A 351 -8.66 -0.72 10.59
CA SER A 351 -9.26 -0.02 11.73
C SER A 351 -8.22 0.60 12.65
N GLN A 352 -6.95 0.66 12.26
CA GLN A 352 -5.89 1.18 13.10
C GLN A 352 -6.01 2.70 13.26
N VAL A 353 -6.01 3.16 14.51
CA VAL A 353 -5.75 4.56 14.85
C VAL A 353 -4.41 4.60 15.57
N PHE A 354 -3.46 5.35 15.03
CA PHE A 354 -2.09 5.21 15.52
C PHE A 354 -1.85 5.90 16.85
N GLY A 355 -1.05 5.21 17.66
CA GLY A 355 -0.68 5.60 19.02
C GLY A 355 -1.84 5.54 20.02
N VAL A 356 -2.94 4.92 19.66
CA VAL A 356 -4.04 4.61 20.58
C VAL A 356 -4.45 3.15 20.39
N PRO A 357 -4.94 2.48 21.45
CA PRO A 357 -5.26 1.05 21.38
C PRO A 357 -6.63 0.76 20.78
N HIS A 358 -7.49 1.75 20.61
CA HIS A 358 -8.82 1.56 20.04
C HIS A 358 -8.81 1.63 18.52
N GLY A 359 -9.80 1.00 17.92
CA GLY A 359 -10.01 1.08 16.48
C GLY A 359 -10.98 2.17 16.06
N GLU A 360 -10.80 2.66 14.84
CA GLU A 360 -11.76 3.52 14.15
C GLU A 360 -11.59 3.33 12.64
N LEU A 361 -12.69 3.18 11.91
CA LEU A 361 -12.65 3.16 10.44
C LEU A 361 -12.73 4.60 9.94
N SER A 362 -11.76 5.03 9.14
CA SER A 362 -11.84 6.36 8.51
C SER A 362 -12.99 6.43 7.50
N GLU A 363 -13.44 7.65 7.18
CA GLU A 363 -14.42 7.87 6.10
C GLU A 363 -13.99 7.18 4.80
N PHE A 364 -12.70 7.24 4.47
CA PHE A 364 -12.13 6.54 3.32
C PHE A 364 -12.34 5.02 3.37
N GLN A 365 -12.15 4.38 4.53
CA GLN A 365 -12.37 2.94 4.69
C GLN A 365 -13.84 2.57 4.51
N LEU A 366 -14.75 3.38 5.05
CA LEU A 366 -16.20 3.17 4.92
C LEU A 366 -16.68 3.37 3.47
N GLU A 367 -16.21 4.43 2.79
CA GLU A 367 -16.51 4.67 1.38
C GLU A 367 -15.88 3.61 0.46
N TRP A 368 -14.68 3.14 0.78
CA TRP A 368 -14.05 2.04 0.05
C TRP A 368 -14.85 0.75 0.21
N LEU A 369 -15.27 0.42 1.44
CA LEU A 369 -16.11 -0.73 1.73
C LEU A 369 -17.42 -0.68 0.93
N GLU A 370 -18.16 0.43 1.01
CA GLU A 370 -19.42 0.61 0.28
C GLU A 370 -19.23 0.43 -1.22
N ARG A 371 -18.18 1.04 -1.80
CA ARG A 371 -17.86 0.88 -3.23
C ARG A 371 -17.53 -0.58 -3.60
N LYS A 372 -16.75 -1.30 -2.79
CA LYS A 372 -16.37 -2.69 -3.11
C LYS A 372 -17.52 -3.67 -2.95
N LEU A 373 -18.42 -3.42 -2.00
CA LEU A 373 -19.65 -4.20 -1.87
C LEU A 373 -20.61 -3.93 -3.03
N ALA A 374 -20.77 -2.68 -3.44
CA ALA A 374 -21.60 -2.31 -4.60
C ALA A 374 -21.06 -2.84 -5.93
N ASP A 375 -19.73 -3.01 -6.06
CA ASP A 375 -19.06 -3.57 -7.24
C ASP A 375 -19.31 -5.08 -7.42
N ALA A 376 -19.56 -5.82 -6.33
CA ALA A 376 -19.89 -7.25 -6.40
C ALA A 376 -20.97 -7.63 -5.36
N PRO A 377 -22.22 -7.16 -5.54
CA PRO A 377 -23.26 -7.26 -4.52
C PRO A 377 -23.77 -8.69 -4.26
N GLU A 378 -23.66 -9.56 -5.27
CA GLU A 378 -24.12 -10.95 -5.20
C GLU A 378 -23.14 -11.88 -4.47
N ARG A 379 -21.89 -11.44 -4.24
CA ARG A 379 -20.86 -12.28 -3.60
C ARG A 379 -21.04 -12.32 -2.09
N HIS A 380 -20.99 -13.52 -1.53
CA HIS A 380 -20.86 -13.73 -0.10
C HIS A 380 -19.58 -13.07 0.39
N THR A 381 -19.69 -12.28 1.46
CA THR A 381 -18.56 -11.46 1.92
C THR A 381 -18.18 -11.82 3.35
N LEU A 382 -16.91 -12.16 3.52
CA LEU A 382 -16.23 -12.23 4.81
C LEU A 382 -15.45 -10.94 5.03
N LEU A 383 -15.79 -10.19 6.08
CA LEU A 383 -15.16 -8.92 6.42
C LEU A 383 -14.13 -9.13 7.53
N LEU A 384 -12.91 -8.65 7.33
CA LEU A 384 -11.81 -8.75 8.27
C LEU A 384 -11.46 -7.36 8.79
N LEU A 385 -11.23 -7.25 10.09
CA LEU A 385 -10.76 -6.04 10.75
C LEU A 385 -10.07 -6.44 12.05
N HIS A 386 -9.10 -5.65 12.53
CA HIS A 386 -8.41 -5.99 13.78
C HIS A 386 -9.32 -5.81 15.00
N HIS A 387 -9.81 -4.58 15.19
CA HIS A 387 -10.67 -4.20 16.32
C HIS A 387 -12.12 -4.67 16.16
N HIS A 388 -12.66 -5.29 17.20
CA HIS A 388 -14.01 -5.85 17.23
C HIS A 388 -15.09 -4.75 17.42
N PRO A 389 -16.26 -4.87 16.76
CA PRO A 389 -17.34 -3.88 16.85
C PRO A 389 -18.27 -4.03 18.07
N LEU A 390 -18.24 -5.19 18.74
CA LEU A 390 -19.10 -5.50 19.87
C LEU A 390 -18.26 -5.71 21.14
N PRO A 391 -18.48 -4.94 22.23
CA PRO A 391 -17.76 -5.11 23.48
C PRO A 391 -17.63 -6.59 23.90
N ALA A 392 -16.42 -7.03 24.21
CA ALA A 392 -16.12 -8.40 24.66
C ALA A 392 -16.65 -8.68 26.08
N GLY A 393 -17.13 -7.66 26.79
CA GLY A 393 -17.64 -7.76 28.16
C GLY A 393 -16.53 -7.67 29.22
N CYS A 394 -15.36 -7.17 28.83
CA CYS A 394 -14.25 -6.85 29.71
C CYS A 394 -14.06 -5.34 29.70
N SER A 395 -14.43 -4.65 30.78
CA SER A 395 -14.47 -3.18 30.80
C SER A 395 -13.15 -2.49 30.42
N TRP A 396 -12.02 -3.16 30.58
CA TRP A 396 -10.71 -2.67 30.15
C TRP A 396 -10.47 -2.87 28.64
N LEU A 397 -10.81 -4.03 28.06
CA LEU A 397 -10.71 -4.30 26.61
C LEU A 397 -11.78 -3.55 25.81
N ASP A 398 -12.97 -3.38 26.38
CA ASP A 398 -14.09 -2.72 25.71
C ASP A 398 -13.76 -1.25 25.37
N GLN A 399 -12.84 -0.63 26.11
CA GLN A 399 -12.33 0.72 25.81
C GLN A 399 -11.48 0.77 24.53
N HIS A 400 -10.99 -0.38 24.07
CA HIS A 400 -10.13 -0.55 22.89
C HIS A 400 -10.92 -1.13 21.69
N SER A 401 -12.24 -1.27 21.81
CA SER A 401 -13.11 -1.71 20.71
C SER A 401 -13.15 -0.71 19.53
N LEU A 402 -13.80 -1.10 18.43
CA LEU A 402 -14.04 -0.21 17.28
C LEU A 402 -15.04 0.89 17.66
N ARG A 403 -14.58 2.14 17.73
CA ARG A 403 -15.38 3.28 18.22
C ARG A 403 -16.58 3.62 17.36
N ASN A 404 -16.44 3.57 16.05
CA ASN A 404 -17.49 3.92 15.10
C ASN A 404 -18.19 2.68 14.51
N ALA A 405 -18.38 1.64 15.32
CA ALA A 405 -19.11 0.43 14.94
C ALA A 405 -20.52 0.71 14.38
N GLY A 406 -21.20 1.76 14.84
CA GLY A 406 -22.50 2.18 14.31
C GLY A 406 -22.45 2.70 12.87
N GLU A 407 -21.36 3.36 12.47
CA GLU A 407 -21.16 3.81 11.08
C GLU A 407 -20.88 2.61 10.17
N LEU A 408 -20.07 1.66 10.63
CA LEU A 408 -19.87 0.38 9.94
C LEU A 408 -21.21 -0.35 9.75
N ASP A 409 -22.01 -0.47 10.81
CA ASP A 409 -23.31 -1.14 10.74
C ASP A 409 -24.26 -0.46 9.72
N THR A 410 -24.25 0.88 9.69
CA THR A 410 -25.03 1.68 8.74
C THR A 410 -24.67 1.37 7.29
N VAL A 411 -23.38 1.24 6.97
CA VAL A 411 -22.91 0.85 5.63
C VAL A 411 -23.35 -0.59 5.34
N LEU A 412 -23.07 -1.52 6.25
CA LEU A 412 -23.32 -2.94 6.05
C LEU A 412 -24.82 -3.29 5.98
N ALA A 413 -25.71 -2.46 6.56
CA ALA A 413 -27.16 -2.67 6.48
C ALA A 413 -27.68 -2.65 5.03
N LYS A 414 -26.96 -2.01 4.11
CA LYS A 414 -27.28 -1.95 2.68
C LYS A 414 -26.90 -3.23 1.93
N PHE A 415 -26.07 -4.10 2.51
CA PHE A 415 -25.44 -5.24 1.82
C PHE A 415 -25.67 -6.57 2.58
N PRO A 416 -26.79 -7.26 2.34
CA PRO A 416 -27.18 -8.46 3.10
C PRO A 416 -26.28 -9.69 2.89
N HIS A 417 -25.42 -9.68 1.87
CA HIS A 417 -24.45 -10.75 1.62
C HIS A 417 -23.19 -10.66 2.50
N VAL A 418 -23.03 -9.59 3.29
CA VAL A 418 -22.00 -9.48 4.34
C VAL A 418 -22.52 -10.13 5.61
N LYS A 419 -22.24 -11.42 5.78
CA LYS A 419 -22.77 -12.24 6.89
C LYS A 419 -21.76 -12.52 7.99
N TYR A 420 -20.47 -12.30 7.73
CA TYR A 420 -19.38 -12.74 8.62
C TYR A 420 -18.37 -11.63 8.84
N LEU A 421 -17.99 -11.43 10.11
CA LEU A 421 -16.90 -10.57 10.53
C LEU A 421 -15.85 -11.42 11.27
N LEU A 422 -14.56 -11.16 11.00
CA LEU A 422 -13.44 -11.87 11.60
C LEU A 422 -12.42 -10.89 12.19
N CYS A 423 -12.16 -11.02 13.49
CA CYS A 423 -11.33 -10.11 14.26
C CYS A 423 -10.18 -10.78 15.00
N GLY A 424 -9.19 -9.96 15.38
CA GLY A 424 -8.12 -10.28 16.33
C GLY A 424 -8.28 -9.45 17.61
N HIS A 425 -7.19 -8.86 18.10
CA HIS A 425 -7.09 -7.81 19.12
C HIS A 425 -7.38 -8.24 20.57
N ILE A 426 -8.33 -9.14 20.79
CA ILE A 426 -8.83 -9.44 22.15
C ILE A 426 -8.26 -10.72 22.76
N HIS A 427 -7.44 -11.46 22.00
CA HIS A 427 -6.78 -12.69 22.46
C HIS A 427 -7.78 -13.70 23.06
N GLN A 428 -8.98 -13.75 22.50
CA GLN A 428 -10.12 -14.53 22.97
C GLN A 428 -10.84 -15.17 21.80
N GLU A 429 -11.44 -16.32 22.05
CA GLU A 429 -12.40 -16.91 21.13
C GLU A 429 -13.78 -16.28 21.35
N LEU A 430 -14.34 -15.67 20.32
CA LEU A 430 -15.74 -15.25 20.28
C LEU A 430 -16.44 -15.82 19.05
N ASP A 431 -17.74 -16.06 19.21
CA ASP A 431 -18.68 -16.44 18.17
C ASP A 431 -20.07 -15.93 18.55
N LEU A 432 -20.41 -14.73 18.08
CA LEU A 432 -21.58 -13.97 18.51
C LEU A 432 -22.39 -13.46 17.31
N ASP A 433 -23.66 -13.13 17.55
CA ASP A 433 -24.46 -12.35 16.59
C ASP A 433 -24.25 -10.85 16.86
N TRP A 434 -23.85 -10.11 15.84
CA TRP A 434 -23.78 -8.66 15.82
C TRP A 434 -24.67 -8.12 14.70
N ASN A 435 -25.87 -7.67 15.07
CA ASN A 435 -26.88 -7.12 14.17
C ASN A 435 -27.20 -8.05 12.97
N GLY A 436 -27.36 -9.35 13.23
CA GLY A 436 -27.67 -10.35 12.20
C GLY A 436 -26.47 -10.85 11.40
N ARG A 437 -25.24 -10.50 11.82
CA ARG A 437 -23.98 -10.98 11.24
C ARG A 437 -23.21 -11.77 12.28
N ARG A 438 -22.59 -12.88 11.89
CA ARG A 438 -21.76 -13.69 12.79
C ARG A 438 -20.41 -13.01 12.96
N LEU A 439 -20.12 -12.56 14.17
CA LEU A 439 -18.85 -11.94 14.58
C LEU A 439 -17.98 -12.99 15.25
N LEU A 440 -16.80 -13.21 14.68
CA LEU A 440 -15.78 -14.13 15.16
C LEU A 440 -14.57 -13.36 15.66
N ALA A 441 -14.04 -13.76 16.81
CA ALA A 441 -12.72 -13.34 17.28
C ALA A 441 -11.85 -14.55 17.57
N THR A 442 -10.54 -14.38 17.43
CA THR A 442 -9.59 -15.50 17.42
C THR A 442 -8.54 -15.36 18.51
N PRO A 443 -8.15 -16.48 19.15
CA PRO A 443 -7.03 -16.52 20.07
C PRO A 443 -5.73 -15.98 19.46
N SER A 444 -4.92 -15.34 20.29
CA SER A 444 -3.56 -14.96 19.93
C SER A 444 -2.65 -16.18 19.84
N THR A 445 -1.56 -16.07 19.08
CA THR A 445 -0.46 -17.06 19.09
C THR A 445 0.49 -16.93 20.28
N CYS A 446 0.22 -16.02 21.22
CA CYS A 446 0.94 -15.86 22.48
C CYS A 446 -0.02 -15.84 23.68
N VAL A 447 -0.03 -14.78 24.47
CA VAL A 447 -0.83 -14.64 25.70
C VAL A 447 -2.32 -14.53 25.42
N GLN A 448 -3.15 -14.91 26.39
CA GLN A 448 -4.60 -14.91 26.27
C GLN A 448 -5.20 -13.99 27.34
N PHE A 449 -6.28 -13.28 27.01
CA PHE A 449 -6.97 -12.44 27.98
C PHE A 449 -8.19 -13.17 28.53
N LYS A 450 -8.41 -13.05 29.84
CA LYS A 450 -9.53 -13.70 30.49
C LYS A 450 -10.83 -12.96 30.15
N PRO A 451 -11.88 -13.66 29.66
CA PRO A 451 -13.16 -13.05 29.35
C PRO A 451 -13.90 -12.61 30.63
N HIS A 452 -14.86 -11.71 30.47
CA HIS A 452 -15.79 -11.24 31.52
C HIS A 452 -15.12 -10.71 32.80
N CYS A 453 -13.98 -10.03 32.66
CA CYS A 453 -13.22 -9.44 33.77
C CYS A 453 -13.19 -7.90 33.68
N SER A 454 -13.40 -7.21 34.81
CA SER A 454 -13.39 -5.74 34.85
C SER A 454 -11.99 -5.14 34.74
N ASN A 455 -10.97 -5.83 35.25
CA ASN A 455 -9.58 -5.40 35.25
C ASN A 455 -8.75 -6.28 34.30
N PHE A 456 -7.59 -5.76 33.86
CA PHE A 456 -6.61 -6.54 33.12
C PHE A 456 -6.33 -7.87 33.83
N THR A 457 -6.59 -8.98 33.14
CA THR A 457 -6.42 -10.33 33.67
C THR A 457 -6.01 -11.26 32.54
N LEU A 458 -4.88 -11.92 32.72
CA LEU A 458 -4.39 -12.93 31.79
C LEU A 458 -5.06 -14.27 32.06
N ASP A 459 -5.33 -15.00 30.98
CA ASP A 459 -5.80 -16.37 31.05
C ASP A 459 -4.61 -17.34 30.91
N THR A 460 -4.77 -18.54 31.44
CA THR A 460 -3.77 -19.61 31.40
C THR A 460 -4.02 -20.60 30.26
N ILE A 461 -5.08 -20.38 29.47
CA ILE A 461 -5.37 -21.19 28.28
C ILE A 461 -4.24 -21.03 27.24
N ALA A 462 -3.93 -22.12 26.54
CA ALA A 462 -2.80 -22.15 25.62
C ALA A 462 -3.02 -21.22 24.40
N PRO A 463 -1.92 -20.75 23.77
CA PRO A 463 -1.98 -20.05 22.50
C PRO A 463 -2.75 -20.84 21.42
N GLY A 464 -3.34 -20.14 20.46
CA GLY A 464 -4.22 -20.75 19.48
C GLY A 464 -4.25 -20.05 18.12
N TRP A 465 -5.10 -20.59 17.26
CA TRP A 465 -5.39 -20.09 15.92
C TRP A 465 -6.81 -20.51 15.53
N ARG A 466 -7.31 -19.98 14.42
CA ARG A 466 -8.64 -20.35 13.89
C ARG A 466 -8.53 -20.83 12.46
N THR A 467 -9.30 -21.87 12.16
CA THR A 467 -9.54 -22.32 10.78
C THR A 467 -10.97 -21.99 10.39
N LEU A 468 -11.18 -21.58 9.14
CA LEU A 468 -12.50 -21.32 8.55
C LEU A 468 -12.63 -22.14 7.27
N GLU A 469 -13.82 -22.65 6.98
CA GLU A 469 -14.17 -23.18 5.68
C GLU A 469 -15.32 -22.39 5.07
N LEU A 470 -15.12 -21.89 3.86
CA LEU A 470 -16.13 -21.20 3.07
C LEU A 470 -16.81 -22.21 2.13
N HIS A 471 -18.13 -22.29 2.22
CA HIS A 471 -18.95 -23.19 1.40
C HIS A 471 -19.61 -22.43 0.24
N ALA A 472 -19.87 -23.12 -0.87
CA ALA A 472 -20.41 -22.49 -2.09
C ALA A 472 -21.78 -21.83 -1.91
N ASP A 473 -22.56 -22.25 -0.90
CA ASP A 473 -23.89 -21.71 -0.56
C ASP A 473 -23.83 -20.43 0.30
N GLY A 474 -22.64 -19.93 0.59
CA GLY A 474 -22.43 -18.76 1.43
C GLY A 474 -22.43 -19.04 2.92
N THR A 475 -22.43 -20.30 3.34
CA THR A 475 -22.23 -20.67 4.74
C THR A 475 -20.74 -20.76 5.09
N LEU A 476 -20.44 -20.60 6.38
CA LEU A 476 -19.08 -20.64 6.92
C LEU A 476 -19.05 -21.57 8.13
N THR A 477 -18.15 -22.56 8.11
CA THR A 477 -17.78 -23.37 9.29
C THR A 477 -16.44 -22.91 9.84
N THR A 478 -16.22 -23.04 11.15
CA THR A 478 -14.98 -22.59 11.78
C THR A 478 -14.69 -23.42 13.03
N GLU A 479 -13.40 -23.54 13.35
CA GLU A 479 -12.89 -24.24 14.52
C GLU A 479 -11.69 -23.46 15.07
N VAL A 480 -11.65 -23.33 16.40
CA VAL A 480 -10.50 -22.79 17.13
C VAL A 480 -9.65 -23.95 17.62
N HIS A 481 -8.35 -23.83 17.38
CA HIS A 481 -7.35 -24.80 17.79
C HIS A 481 -6.42 -24.14 18.80
N ARG A 482 -5.89 -24.96 19.71
CA ARG A 482 -4.91 -24.52 20.72
C ARG A 482 -3.75 -25.49 20.76
N LEU A 483 -2.60 -24.98 21.17
CA LEU A 483 -1.45 -25.82 21.49
C LEU A 483 -1.82 -26.78 22.62
N ALA A 484 -1.43 -28.05 22.47
CA ALA A 484 -1.51 -29.04 23.55
C ALA A 484 -0.47 -28.78 24.67
N ASP A 485 0.50 -27.92 24.37
CA ASP A 485 1.63 -27.60 25.21
C ASP A 485 1.28 -26.54 26.27
N THR A 486 1.70 -26.77 27.51
CA THR A 486 1.46 -25.87 28.66
C THR A 486 2.66 -24.99 29.01
N ARG A 487 3.72 -24.96 28.18
CA ARG A 487 4.93 -24.16 28.40
C ARG A 487 4.71 -22.64 28.33
N PHE A 488 3.72 -22.17 27.57
CA PHE A 488 3.46 -20.75 27.36
C PHE A 488 2.54 -20.18 28.44
N GLN A 489 3.02 -20.13 29.68
CA GLN A 489 2.26 -19.54 30.80
C GLN A 489 2.60 -18.05 30.94
N PRO A 490 1.61 -17.15 30.93
CA PRO A 490 1.85 -15.75 31.18
C PRO A 490 2.18 -15.47 32.65
N ASP A 491 2.86 -14.36 32.90
CA ASP A 491 3.01 -13.81 34.24
C ASP A 491 1.68 -13.23 34.72
N THR A 492 0.90 -14.06 35.42
CA THR A 492 -0.41 -13.70 35.98
C THR A 492 -0.35 -12.58 37.03
N ALA A 493 0.84 -12.15 37.47
CA ALA A 493 0.99 -11.00 38.38
C ALA A 493 1.06 -9.66 37.64
N SER A 494 1.10 -9.64 36.31
CA SER A 494 1.13 -8.41 35.52
C SER A 494 -0.15 -7.59 35.68
N GLU A 495 -0.02 -6.31 36.04
CA GLU A 495 -1.15 -5.39 36.27
C GLU A 495 -1.58 -4.61 35.01
N GLY A 496 -0.90 -4.80 33.89
CA GLY A 496 -1.16 -4.09 32.65
C GLY A 496 -0.54 -4.76 31.43
N TYR A 497 -0.88 -4.21 30.27
CA TYR A 497 -0.55 -4.66 28.93
C TYR A 497 0.27 -3.62 28.19
#